data_AF-A0AA89C463-F1
#
_entry.id   AF-A0AA89C463-F1
#
_cell.length_a   1.000
_cell.length_b   1.000
_cell.length_c   1.000
_cell.angle_alpha   90.00
_cell.angle_beta   90.00
_cell.angle_gamma   90.00
#
_symmetry.space_group_name_H-M   'P 1'
#
loop_
_entity.id
_entity.type
_entity.pdbx_description
1 polymer ?
#
loop_
_entity_poly.entity_id
_entity_poly.type
_entity_poly.pdbx_seq_one_letter_code
_entity_poly.pdbx_strand_id
1 'polypeptide(L)'
;MENKRKRPPAFKIEIPASVEEKVDILEKMKKVRSHLVEKLSRPVNNFDIIENLLDFWIKSKSENTESERAKIPGAYISATRSQVNQDFFVTSLPSVKKLMATAESHGKYCGGKLIVKKVIKRGHVASLKISCISTNRARHSYQWSSSPYLPNGKYLINERINHAFLCSGMLPSHYTRFCNGARMGILSVDARDNFFKKYKIFVKEEYEESTNTALLEEIGSYEDLDGIDIITDARHGWRKNAQDTSVVAIGEQTHKVLNCVHVTKADDPVTQRHEKHGTEQVYRELDQKQVSVKVHTHDRNMAINKLVKQSKNGLTTNQNDTWHAVKSVKKAMATVSSGPMYLKERKWSEELHDKVESVATHFHWSIRNSEGDASRLTANLDNIVEHYKGNHKECHSTSRCRTDPNYESKRVIIQSPVAEKLLNSVIKNSIIYKNPNDFRLGRDTFFVESFNNTLNIYEDKRIAFGTEQYKTRSYLGTCHWNENVGREITSITYKRDPKAPRRLKGKKNYKKKTFVFRENIWNRYMKNVFSKRRK
;
A
#
# COMPACT_ATOMS: atom_id res chain seq x y z
N MET A 1 -42.84 -94.43 -32.78
CA MET A 1 -41.48 -94.89 -32.39
C MET A 1 -40.82 -93.79 -31.60
N GLU A 2 -40.56 -94.04 -30.32
CA GLU A 2 -40.00 -93.08 -29.36
C GLU A 2 -38.58 -92.65 -29.73
N ASN A 3 -38.37 -91.32 -29.79
CA ASN A 3 -37.08 -90.71 -30.00
C ASN A 3 -36.25 -90.82 -28.70
N LYS A 4 -35.42 -91.87 -28.58
CA LYS A 4 -34.46 -92.02 -27.49
C LYS A 4 -33.51 -90.81 -27.47
N ARG A 5 -33.69 -89.91 -26.51
CA ARG A 5 -32.76 -88.78 -26.23
C ARG A 5 -31.36 -89.35 -25.96
N LYS A 6 -30.44 -89.20 -26.92
CA LYS A 6 -29.01 -89.47 -26.72
C LYS A 6 -28.51 -88.57 -25.59
N ARG A 7 -27.92 -89.16 -24.54
CA ARG A 7 -27.25 -88.39 -23.48
C ARG A 7 -26.08 -87.62 -24.10
N PRO A 8 -25.88 -86.34 -23.76
CA PRO A 8 -24.72 -85.59 -24.20
C PRO A 8 -23.42 -86.25 -23.70
N PRO A 9 -22.31 -86.14 -24.46
CA PRO A 9 -21.03 -86.73 -24.08
C PRO A 9 -20.56 -86.21 -22.72
N ALA A 10 -20.00 -87.09 -21.89
CA ALA A 10 -19.54 -86.75 -20.55
C ALA A 10 -18.22 -85.97 -20.62
N PHE A 11 -18.23 -84.74 -20.11
CA PHE A 11 -17.04 -83.94 -19.89
C PHE A 11 -16.54 -84.16 -18.45
N LYS A 12 -15.37 -84.78 -18.30
CA LYS A 12 -14.73 -85.04 -16.99
C LYS A 12 -13.57 -84.07 -16.80
N ILE A 13 -13.60 -83.30 -15.71
CA ILE A 13 -12.47 -82.52 -15.21
C ILE A 13 -12.00 -83.19 -13.92
N GLU A 14 -10.72 -83.54 -13.85
CA GLU A 14 -10.08 -83.98 -12.62
C GLU A 14 -9.32 -82.81 -11.99
N ILE A 15 -9.63 -82.51 -10.72
CA ILE A 15 -8.98 -81.45 -9.96
C ILE A 15 -8.23 -82.12 -8.80
N PRO A 16 -6.88 -82.12 -8.80
CA PRO A 16 -6.11 -82.62 -7.66
C PRO A 16 -6.33 -81.69 -6.46
N ALA A 17 -6.90 -82.23 -5.39
CA ALA A 17 -7.26 -81.51 -4.18
C ALA A 17 -7.42 -82.50 -3.01
N SER A 18 -7.15 -82.04 -1.78
CA SER A 18 -7.48 -82.76 -0.55
C SER A 18 -8.99 -83.00 -0.41
N VAL A 19 -9.39 -83.88 0.51
CA VAL A 19 -10.82 -84.19 0.72
C VAL A 19 -11.56 -82.95 1.19
N GLU A 20 -10.94 -82.17 2.07
CA GLU A 20 -11.48 -80.92 2.61
C GLU A 20 -11.69 -79.87 1.52
N GLU A 21 -10.71 -79.67 0.63
CA GLU A 21 -10.79 -78.73 -0.49
C GLU A 21 -11.89 -79.12 -1.50
N LYS A 22 -12.08 -80.42 -1.75
CA LYS A 22 -13.15 -80.92 -2.62
C LYS A 22 -14.53 -80.59 -2.04
N VAL A 23 -14.72 -80.74 -0.73
CA VAL A 23 -15.98 -80.41 -0.05
C VAL A 23 -16.25 -78.91 -0.15
N ASP A 24 -15.25 -78.07 0.13
CA ASP A 24 -15.39 -76.60 0.04
C ASP A 24 -15.73 -76.12 -1.38
N ILE A 25 -15.06 -76.66 -2.40
CA ILE A 25 -15.37 -76.35 -3.81
C ILE A 25 -16.79 -76.76 -4.17
N LEU A 26 -17.24 -77.95 -3.76
CA LEU A 26 -18.60 -78.42 -4.02
C LEU A 26 -19.66 -77.54 -3.34
N GLU A 27 -19.40 -77.05 -2.13
CA GLU A 27 -20.29 -76.09 -1.46
C GLU A 27 -20.36 -74.75 -2.18
N LYS A 28 -19.21 -74.21 -2.60
CA LYS A 28 -19.16 -72.99 -3.40
C LYS A 28 -19.92 -73.15 -4.72
N MET A 29 -19.75 -74.27 -5.41
CA MET A 29 -20.49 -74.58 -6.64
C MET A 29 -22.01 -74.67 -6.39
N LYS A 30 -22.45 -75.25 -5.27
CA LYS A 30 -23.88 -75.26 -4.90
C LYS A 30 -24.43 -73.84 -4.70
N LYS A 31 -23.70 -72.97 -4.01
CA LYS A 31 -24.11 -71.56 -3.80
C LYS A 31 -24.23 -70.80 -5.12
N VAL A 32 -23.23 -70.94 -6.00
CA VAL A 32 -23.24 -70.33 -7.34
C VAL A 32 -24.39 -70.88 -8.18
N ARG A 33 -24.67 -72.19 -8.12
CA ARG A 33 -25.79 -72.81 -8.81
C ARG A 33 -27.12 -72.14 -8.42
N SER A 34 -27.37 -71.95 -7.13
CA SER A 34 -28.62 -71.31 -6.66
C SER A 34 -28.79 -69.91 -7.25
N HIS A 35 -27.72 -69.11 -7.30
CA HIS A 35 -27.76 -67.77 -7.88
C HIS A 35 -27.99 -67.79 -9.39
N LEU A 36 -27.38 -68.73 -10.11
CA LEU A 36 -27.54 -68.85 -11.57
C LEU A 36 -28.91 -69.40 -11.96
N VAL A 37 -29.49 -70.32 -11.18
CA VAL A 37 -30.86 -70.80 -11.41
C VAL A 37 -31.86 -69.65 -11.26
N GLU A 38 -31.69 -68.80 -10.25
CA GLU A 38 -32.52 -67.60 -10.05
C GLU A 38 -32.34 -66.60 -11.20
N LYS A 39 -31.10 -66.35 -11.63
CA LYS A 39 -30.79 -65.37 -12.68
C LYS A 39 -31.23 -65.81 -14.08
N LEU A 40 -31.07 -67.09 -14.40
CA LEU A 40 -31.30 -67.64 -15.75
C LEU A 40 -32.69 -68.28 -15.91
N SER A 41 -33.45 -68.42 -14.82
CA SER A 41 -34.78 -69.03 -14.79
C SER A 41 -34.84 -70.43 -15.44
N ARG A 42 -33.74 -71.20 -15.37
CA ARG A 42 -33.64 -72.58 -15.87
C ARG A 42 -32.73 -73.43 -14.98
N PRO A 43 -32.84 -74.77 -14.99
CA PRO A 43 -31.87 -75.63 -14.33
C PRO A 43 -30.46 -75.40 -14.87
N VAL A 44 -29.49 -75.32 -13.96
CA VAL A 44 -28.08 -75.02 -14.25
C VAL A 44 -27.25 -76.24 -13.83
N ASN A 45 -26.45 -76.79 -14.74
CA ASN A 45 -25.55 -77.90 -14.47
C ASN A 45 -24.13 -77.38 -14.12
N ASN A 46 -23.19 -78.28 -13.80
CA ASN A 46 -21.82 -77.87 -13.45
C ASN A 46 -21.06 -77.21 -14.60
N PHE A 47 -21.39 -77.57 -15.85
CA PHE A 47 -20.81 -76.94 -17.03
C PHE A 47 -21.25 -75.48 -17.14
N ASP A 48 -22.55 -75.20 -17.00
CA ASP A 48 -23.09 -73.83 -17.03
C ASP A 48 -22.45 -72.94 -15.94
N ILE A 49 -22.14 -73.51 -14.77
CA ILE A 49 -21.46 -72.81 -13.66
C ILE A 49 -20.03 -72.44 -14.06
N ILE A 50 -19.27 -73.41 -14.56
CA ILE A 50 -17.86 -73.20 -14.93
C ILE A 50 -17.77 -72.24 -16.12
N GLU A 51 -18.63 -72.39 -17.13
CA GLU A 51 -18.72 -71.49 -18.28
C GLU A 51 -19.02 -70.05 -17.84
N ASN A 52 -20.03 -69.83 -16.98
CA ASN A 52 -20.32 -68.49 -16.47
C ASN A 52 -19.18 -67.88 -15.63
N LEU A 53 -18.50 -68.70 -14.82
CA LEU A 53 -17.36 -68.23 -14.01
C LEU A 53 -16.16 -67.86 -14.90
N LEU A 54 -15.86 -68.68 -15.90
CA LEU A 54 -14.80 -68.42 -16.87
C LEU A 54 -15.14 -67.21 -17.74
N ASP A 55 -16.36 -67.08 -18.23
CA ASP A 55 -16.83 -65.91 -18.99
C ASP A 55 -16.80 -64.64 -18.15
N PHE A 56 -17.21 -64.70 -16.88
CA PHE A 56 -17.13 -63.56 -15.96
C PHE A 56 -15.67 -63.16 -15.74
N TRP A 57 -14.77 -64.13 -15.53
CA TRP A 57 -13.35 -63.86 -15.37
C TRP A 57 -12.73 -63.29 -16.64
N ILE A 58 -13.00 -63.89 -17.80
CA ILE A 58 -12.54 -63.41 -19.10
C ILE A 58 -13.07 -62.00 -19.36
N LYS A 59 -14.37 -61.72 -19.16
CA LYS A 59 -14.94 -60.37 -19.31
C LYS A 59 -14.28 -59.36 -18.35
N SER A 60 -14.11 -59.72 -17.08
CA SER A 60 -13.44 -58.86 -16.10
C SER A 60 -11.96 -58.62 -16.41
N LYS A 61 -11.30 -59.52 -17.17
CA LYS A 61 -9.92 -59.38 -17.61
C LYS A 61 -9.81 -58.69 -18.97
N SER A 62 -10.72 -58.94 -19.91
CA SER A 62 -10.77 -58.29 -21.22
C SER A 62 -11.17 -56.81 -21.11
N GLU A 63 -12.04 -56.46 -20.17
CA GLU A 63 -12.33 -55.07 -19.78
C GLU A 63 -11.13 -54.40 -19.05
N ASN A 64 -10.15 -55.17 -18.59
CA ASN A 64 -8.92 -54.67 -17.97
C ASN A 64 -7.71 -54.60 -18.93
N THR A 65 -7.77 -55.17 -20.13
CA THR A 65 -6.68 -55.12 -21.14
C THR A 65 -6.86 -54.05 -22.21
N GLU A 66 -8.03 -53.42 -22.34
CA GLU A 66 -8.16 -52.10 -22.95
C GLU A 66 -8.34 -51.07 -21.86
N SER A 67 -7.26 -50.77 -21.15
CA SER A 67 -7.20 -49.49 -20.45
C SER A 67 -7.28 -48.40 -21.52
N GLU A 68 -8.46 -47.84 -21.74
CA GLU A 68 -8.56 -46.39 -21.67
C GLU A 68 -7.91 -45.99 -20.35
N ARG A 69 -6.58 -45.86 -20.32
CA ARG A 69 -5.91 -45.04 -19.32
C ARG A 69 -6.64 -43.73 -19.43
N ALA A 70 -7.50 -43.43 -18.45
CA ALA A 70 -8.18 -42.16 -18.35
C ALA A 70 -7.11 -41.12 -18.61
N LYS A 71 -7.13 -40.50 -19.80
CA LYS A 71 -6.11 -39.56 -20.21
C LYS A 71 -6.10 -38.53 -19.11
N ILE A 72 -5.02 -38.50 -18.32
CA ILE A 72 -4.89 -37.55 -17.23
C ILE A 72 -5.16 -36.19 -17.90
N PRO A 73 -6.21 -35.47 -17.47
CA PRO A 73 -6.53 -34.19 -18.09
C PRO A 73 -5.26 -33.35 -18.08
N GLY A 74 -4.86 -32.82 -19.23
CA GLY A 74 -3.66 -32.01 -19.34
C GLY A 74 -3.66 -30.91 -18.26
N ALA A 75 -2.47 -30.55 -17.76
CA ALA A 75 -2.33 -29.59 -16.65
C ALA A 75 -2.88 -28.19 -16.98
N TYR A 76 -3.19 -27.91 -18.24
CA TYR A 76 -3.76 -26.66 -18.71
C TYR A 76 -4.79 -26.90 -19.82
N ILE A 77 -5.68 -25.92 -19.99
CA ILE A 77 -6.62 -25.85 -21.11
C ILE A 77 -6.13 -24.73 -22.03
N SER A 78 -5.82 -25.06 -23.29
CA SER A 78 -5.49 -24.05 -24.29
C SER A 78 -6.74 -23.24 -24.64
N ALA A 79 -6.66 -21.92 -24.48
CA ALA A 79 -7.75 -21.03 -24.84
C ALA A 79 -7.93 -21.00 -26.36
N THR A 80 -9.15 -21.22 -26.84
CA THR A 80 -9.52 -21.02 -28.24
C THR A 80 -9.80 -19.53 -28.50
N ARG A 81 -9.81 -19.11 -29.78
CA ARG A 81 -10.16 -17.74 -30.17
C ARG A 81 -11.56 -17.33 -29.69
N SER A 82 -12.50 -18.26 -29.55
CA SER A 82 -13.83 -18.00 -29.01
C SER A 82 -13.86 -17.79 -27.49
N GLN A 83 -12.82 -18.22 -26.77
CA GLN A 83 -12.72 -18.13 -25.30
C GLN A 83 -12.01 -16.87 -24.81
N VAL A 84 -11.42 -16.06 -25.70
CA VAL A 84 -10.65 -14.85 -25.32
C VAL A 84 -11.50 -13.79 -24.62
N ASN A 85 -12.82 -13.82 -24.82
CA ASN A 85 -13.78 -12.85 -24.29
C ASN A 85 -14.58 -13.39 -23.09
N GLN A 86 -14.10 -14.46 -22.44
CA GLN A 86 -14.80 -15.06 -21.31
C GLN A 86 -14.94 -14.12 -20.11
N ASP A 87 -16.01 -14.32 -19.33
CA ASP A 87 -16.19 -13.65 -18.06
C ASP A 87 -15.28 -14.27 -17.00
N PHE A 88 -14.60 -13.42 -16.26
CA PHE A 88 -13.76 -13.84 -15.14
C PHE A 88 -14.47 -13.61 -13.80
N PHE A 89 -14.06 -14.38 -12.80
CA PHE A 89 -14.45 -14.21 -11.40
C PHE A 89 -13.27 -14.63 -10.51
N VAL A 90 -13.28 -14.17 -9.27
CA VAL A 90 -12.25 -14.54 -8.30
C VAL A 90 -12.74 -15.75 -7.50
N THR A 91 -11.83 -16.69 -7.23
CA THR A 91 -12.13 -17.90 -6.46
C THR A 91 -11.16 -18.07 -5.28
N SER A 92 -11.60 -18.78 -4.24
CA SER A 92 -10.78 -19.13 -3.09
C SER A 92 -10.36 -20.59 -3.12
N LEU A 93 -9.22 -20.92 -2.52
CA LEU A 93 -8.77 -22.31 -2.41
C LEU A 93 -9.79 -23.21 -1.67
N PRO A 94 -10.43 -22.80 -0.55
CA PRO A 94 -11.50 -23.59 0.06
C PRO A 94 -12.69 -23.84 -0.87
N SER A 95 -13.09 -22.85 -1.67
CA SER A 95 -14.15 -23.02 -2.66
C SER A 95 -13.76 -24.03 -3.74
N VAL A 96 -12.52 -23.99 -4.24
CA VAL A 96 -12.02 -24.99 -5.21
C VAL A 96 -12.04 -26.39 -4.58
N LYS A 97 -11.55 -26.57 -3.35
CA LYS A 97 -11.61 -27.85 -2.63
C LYS A 97 -13.06 -28.36 -2.49
N LYS A 98 -14.02 -27.47 -2.20
CA LYS A 98 -15.44 -27.84 -2.12
C LYS A 98 -16.02 -28.27 -3.46
N LEU A 99 -15.58 -27.67 -4.57
CA LEU A 99 -15.98 -28.08 -5.92
C LEU A 99 -15.48 -29.50 -6.21
N MET A 100 -14.19 -29.76 -5.93
CA MET A 100 -13.56 -31.07 -6.10
C MET A 100 -14.29 -32.13 -5.27
N ALA A 101 -14.54 -31.87 -3.98
CA ALA A 101 -15.27 -32.78 -3.11
C ALA A 101 -16.70 -33.06 -3.58
N THR A 102 -17.37 -32.05 -4.15
CA THR A 102 -18.70 -32.21 -4.75
C THR A 102 -18.66 -33.13 -5.97
N ALA A 103 -17.68 -32.92 -6.85
CA ALA A 103 -17.50 -33.73 -8.05
C ALA A 103 -17.11 -35.18 -7.71
N GLU A 104 -16.18 -35.36 -6.76
CA GLU A 104 -15.76 -36.68 -6.27
C GLU A 104 -16.92 -37.43 -5.62
N SER A 105 -17.66 -36.78 -4.73
CA SER A 105 -18.85 -37.36 -4.08
C SER A 105 -19.91 -37.76 -5.12
N HIS A 106 -20.18 -36.90 -6.10
CA HIS A 106 -21.09 -37.25 -7.19
C HIS A 106 -20.61 -38.48 -7.97
N GLY A 107 -19.33 -38.52 -8.33
CA GLY A 107 -18.74 -39.63 -9.09
C GLY A 107 -18.81 -40.99 -8.38
N LYS A 108 -18.81 -41.01 -7.03
CA LYS A 108 -18.96 -42.25 -6.24
C LYS A 108 -20.34 -42.90 -6.37
N TYR A 109 -21.40 -42.12 -6.56
CA TYR A 109 -22.78 -42.61 -6.53
C TYR A 109 -23.53 -42.43 -7.86
N CYS A 110 -22.93 -41.75 -8.84
CA CYS A 110 -23.56 -41.47 -10.12
C CYS A 110 -22.53 -41.42 -11.26
N GLY A 111 -22.68 -42.31 -12.25
CA GLY A 111 -21.87 -42.30 -13.49
C GLY A 111 -22.22 -41.18 -14.47
N GLY A 112 -23.15 -40.29 -14.13
CA GLY A 112 -23.54 -39.16 -14.98
C GLY A 112 -22.49 -38.04 -15.00
N LYS A 113 -22.51 -37.22 -16.05
CA LYS A 113 -21.66 -36.02 -16.14
C LYS A 113 -22.32 -34.83 -15.44
N LEU A 114 -21.53 -34.08 -14.67
CA LEU A 114 -21.95 -32.81 -14.10
C LEU A 114 -21.75 -31.68 -15.12
N ILE A 115 -22.78 -30.87 -15.32
CA ILE A 115 -22.72 -29.65 -16.14
C ILE A 115 -23.13 -28.43 -15.35
N VAL A 116 -22.55 -27.29 -15.72
CA VAL A 116 -22.96 -25.98 -15.22
C VAL A 116 -24.22 -25.57 -15.99
N LYS A 117 -25.37 -25.49 -15.30
CA LYS A 117 -26.65 -25.04 -15.88
C LYS A 117 -26.87 -23.55 -15.79
N LYS A 118 -26.39 -22.91 -14.72
CA LYS A 118 -26.58 -21.48 -14.48
C LYS A 118 -25.37 -20.88 -13.79
N VAL A 119 -24.94 -19.72 -14.25
CA VAL A 119 -23.91 -18.89 -13.64
C VAL A 119 -24.57 -17.60 -13.16
N ILE A 120 -24.40 -17.25 -11.88
CA ILE A 120 -24.89 -15.98 -11.31
C ILE A 120 -23.68 -15.23 -10.77
N LYS A 121 -23.43 -14.03 -11.28
CA LYS A 121 -22.35 -13.16 -10.81
C LYS A 121 -22.87 -12.23 -9.71
N ARG A 122 -22.14 -12.13 -8.59
CA ARG A 122 -22.44 -11.24 -7.46
C ARG A 122 -21.17 -10.50 -7.05
N GLY A 123 -20.95 -9.34 -7.66
CA GLY A 123 -19.67 -8.64 -7.54
C GLY A 123 -18.57 -9.42 -8.25
N HIS A 124 -17.55 -9.83 -7.50
CA HIS A 124 -16.43 -10.62 -8.02
C HIS A 124 -16.61 -12.13 -7.88
N VAL A 125 -17.75 -12.56 -7.33
CA VAL A 125 -18.05 -13.96 -7.02
C VAL A 125 -18.98 -14.55 -8.07
N ALA A 126 -18.72 -15.78 -8.46
CA ALA A 126 -19.63 -16.59 -9.26
C ALA A 126 -20.32 -17.65 -8.39
N SER A 127 -21.64 -17.78 -8.54
CA SER A 127 -22.43 -18.87 -7.99
C SER A 127 -22.95 -19.74 -9.13
N LEU A 128 -22.61 -21.02 -9.09
CA LEU A 128 -22.93 -22.01 -10.13
C LEU A 128 -24.03 -22.95 -9.65
N LYS A 129 -25.03 -23.18 -10.51
CA LYS A 129 -25.94 -24.32 -10.39
C LYS A 129 -25.40 -25.44 -11.26
N ILE A 130 -24.93 -26.50 -10.61
CA ILE A 130 -24.36 -27.67 -11.27
C ILE A 130 -25.42 -28.76 -11.24
N SER A 131 -25.63 -29.48 -12.35
CA SER A 131 -26.61 -30.56 -12.41
C SER A 131 -26.08 -31.76 -13.17
N CYS A 132 -26.54 -32.94 -12.78
CA CYS A 132 -26.24 -34.18 -13.46
C CYS A 132 -27.13 -34.34 -14.72
N ILE A 133 -26.55 -34.87 -15.80
CA ILE A 133 -27.26 -35.22 -17.04
C ILE A 133 -27.88 -36.63 -16.99
N SER A 134 -27.56 -37.46 -15.98
CA SER A 134 -28.02 -38.86 -15.93
C SER A 134 -29.54 -39.01 -16.05
N THR A 135 -29.96 -39.96 -16.88
CA THR A 135 -31.37 -40.33 -17.14
C THR A 135 -31.95 -41.27 -16.09
N ASN A 136 -31.11 -41.89 -15.25
CA ASN A 136 -31.56 -42.87 -14.26
C ASN A 136 -31.78 -42.23 -12.87
N ARG A 137 -33.06 -42.06 -12.56
CA ARG A 137 -33.74 -42.05 -11.24
C ARG A 137 -33.40 -41.00 -10.16
N ALA A 138 -32.44 -40.08 -10.32
CA ALA A 138 -32.38 -38.88 -9.45
C ALA A 138 -31.73 -37.68 -10.14
N ARG A 139 -32.46 -36.55 -10.25
CA ARG A 139 -31.93 -35.27 -10.74
C ARG A 139 -31.03 -34.63 -9.66
N HIS A 140 -29.75 -35.00 -9.64
CA HIS A 140 -28.78 -34.36 -8.73
C HIS A 140 -28.52 -32.91 -9.16
N SER A 141 -28.66 -31.98 -8.21
CA SER A 141 -28.35 -30.57 -8.40
C SER A 141 -27.56 -30.06 -7.21
N TYR A 142 -26.45 -29.40 -7.49
CA TYR A 142 -25.56 -28.80 -6.49
C TYR A 142 -25.47 -27.30 -6.72
N GLN A 143 -25.23 -26.57 -5.63
CA GLN A 143 -24.87 -25.17 -5.68
C GLN A 143 -23.41 -25.03 -5.24
N TRP A 144 -22.66 -24.27 -6.00
CA TRP A 144 -21.28 -23.94 -5.68
C TRP A 144 -21.07 -22.44 -5.77
N SER A 145 -20.20 -21.89 -4.92
CA SER A 145 -19.81 -20.48 -4.93
C SER A 145 -18.30 -20.36 -4.94
N SER A 146 -17.77 -19.45 -5.76
CA SER A 146 -16.34 -19.18 -5.84
C SER A 146 -15.77 -18.54 -4.56
N SER A 147 -16.64 -18.05 -3.68
CA SER A 147 -16.27 -17.51 -2.36
C SER A 147 -16.91 -18.29 -1.21
N PRO A 148 -16.20 -18.48 -0.08
CA PRO A 148 -16.79 -18.82 1.20
C PRO A 148 -17.70 -17.69 1.68
N TYR A 149 -18.65 -18.05 2.54
CA TYR A 149 -19.49 -17.09 3.25
C TYR A 149 -18.87 -16.75 4.60
N LEU A 150 -18.88 -15.47 4.93
CA LEU A 150 -18.58 -14.97 6.25
C LEU A 150 -19.80 -15.13 7.18
N PRO A 151 -19.61 -15.12 8.51
CA PRO A 151 -20.69 -15.17 9.50
C PRO A 151 -21.82 -14.14 9.28
N ASN A 152 -21.50 -12.99 8.69
CA ASN A 152 -22.46 -11.93 8.37
C ASN A 152 -23.22 -12.14 7.05
N GLY A 153 -23.12 -13.33 6.44
CA GLY A 153 -23.75 -13.70 5.18
C GLY A 153 -23.11 -13.07 3.93
N LYS A 154 -22.02 -12.32 4.06
CA LYS A 154 -21.29 -11.71 2.93
C LYS A 154 -20.25 -12.67 2.37
N TYR A 155 -19.85 -12.43 1.12
CA TYR A 155 -18.79 -13.21 0.48
C TYR A 155 -17.41 -12.69 0.88
N LEU A 156 -16.56 -13.57 1.43
CA LEU A 156 -15.18 -13.26 1.81
C LEU A 156 -14.40 -12.54 0.69
N ILE A 157 -14.54 -13.01 -0.56
CA ILE A 157 -13.83 -12.42 -1.71
C ILE A 157 -14.24 -10.97 -1.96
N ASN A 158 -15.53 -10.66 -1.89
CA ASN A 158 -16.01 -9.29 -2.11
C ASN A 158 -15.50 -8.34 -1.02
N GLU A 159 -15.49 -8.80 0.22
CA GLU A 159 -14.96 -8.05 1.37
C GLU A 159 -13.44 -7.85 1.25
N ARG A 160 -12.69 -8.87 0.82
CA ARG A 160 -11.23 -8.79 0.61
C ARG A 160 -10.87 -7.85 -0.55
N ILE A 161 -11.67 -7.81 -1.62
CA ILE A 161 -11.45 -6.86 -2.72
C ILE A 161 -11.79 -5.44 -2.31
N ASN A 162 -12.86 -5.22 -1.53
CA ASN A 162 -13.14 -3.91 -0.94
C ASN A 162 -11.99 -3.42 -0.02
N HIS A 163 -11.45 -4.32 0.80
CA HIS A 163 -10.25 -4.05 1.60
C HIS A 163 -9.08 -3.60 0.72
N ALA A 164 -8.74 -4.35 -0.32
CA ALA A 164 -7.67 -4.01 -1.25
C ALA A 164 -7.92 -2.68 -1.99
N PHE A 165 -9.17 -2.42 -2.38
CA PHE A 165 -9.58 -1.17 -3.01
C PHE A 165 -9.29 0.04 -2.11
N LEU A 166 -9.70 0.01 -0.84
CA LEU A 166 -9.46 1.12 0.09
C LEU A 166 -7.96 1.28 0.40
N CYS A 167 -7.27 0.20 0.74
CA CYS A 167 -5.87 0.23 1.17
C CYS A 167 -4.85 0.53 0.05
N SER A 168 -5.27 0.49 -1.21
CA SER A 168 -4.45 0.86 -2.37
C SER A 168 -4.50 2.35 -2.72
N GLY A 169 -5.43 3.12 -2.13
CA GLY A 169 -5.68 4.51 -2.52
C GLY A 169 -6.47 4.66 -3.83
N MET A 170 -6.87 3.55 -4.45
CA MET A 170 -7.58 3.55 -5.73
C MET A 170 -8.88 4.37 -5.69
N LEU A 171 -9.17 5.04 -6.81
CA LEU A 171 -10.40 5.81 -7.00
C LEU A 171 -11.52 4.91 -7.52
N PRO A 172 -12.81 5.24 -7.25
CA PRO A 172 -13.94 4.49 -7.79
C PRO A 172 -13.89 4.33 -9.31
N SER A 173 -13.48 5.38 -10.05
CA SER A 173 -13.33 5.34 -11.51
C SER A 173 -12.22 4.39 -11.95
N HIS A 174 -11.08 4.36 -11.25
CA HIS A 174 -9.98 3.43 -11.50
C HIS A 174 -10.41 1.99 -11.24
N TYR A 175 -11.11 1.74 -10.13
CA TYR A 175 -11.66 0.43 -9.80
C TYR A 175 -12.63 -0.07 -10.88
N THR A 176 -13.58 0.76 -11.30
CA THR A 176 -14.54 0.41 -12.36
C THR A 176 -13.83 0.09 -13.67
N ARG A 177 -12.88 0.95 -14.11
CA ARG A 177 -12.11 0.72 -15.34
C ARG A 177 -11.30 -0.57 -15.29
N PHE A 178 -10.61 -0.82 -14.18
CA PHE A 178 -9.83 -2.04 -13.97
C PHE A 178 -10.73 -3.29 -14.03
N CYS A 179 -11.86 -3.28 -13.31
CA CYS A 179 -12.77 -4.42 -13.24
C CYS A 179 -13.47 -4.71 -14.58
N ASN A 180 -13.88 -3.66 -15.30
CA ASN A 180 -14.51 -3.78 -16.62
C ASN A 180 -13.50 -4.28 -17.66
N GLY A 181 -12.28 -3.74 -17.66
CA GLY A 181 -11.21 -4.19 -18.55
C GLY A 181 -10.84 -5.66 -18.32
N ALA A 182 -10.84 -6.10 -17.06
CA ALA A 182 -10.55 -7.49 -16.68
C ALA A 182 -11.77 -8.44 -16.75
N ARG A 183 -12.98 -7.93 -17.03
CA ARG A 183 -14.26 -8.68 -16.99
C ARG A 183 -14.47 -9.51 -15.72
N MET A 184 -13.93 -9.05 -14.58
CA MET A 184 -13.94 -9.83 -13.33
C MET A 184 -15.14 -9.52 -12.39
N GLY A 185 -16.11 -8.76 -12.90
CA GLY A 185 -17.27 -8.29 -12.14
C GLY A 185 -16.94 -7.08 -11.28
N ILE A 186 -17.97 -6.41 -10.77
CA ILE A 186 -17.83 -5.15 -10.05
C ILE A 186 -18.81 -5.10 -8.88
N LEU A 187 -18.36 -4.59 -7.74
CA LEU A 187 -19.24 -4.31 -6.60
C LEU A 187 -20.04 -3.04 -6.85
N SER A 188 -21.32 -3.04 -6.47
CA SER A 188 -22.16 -1.83 -6.56
C SER A 188 -21.62 -0.74 -5.64
N VAL A 189 -21.98 0.52 -5.94
CA VAL A 189 -21.64 1.69 -5.10
C VAL A 189 -22.12 1.46 -3.66
N ASP A 190 -23.39 1.07 -3.49
CA ASP A 190 -23.97 0.79 -2.17
C ASP A 190 -23.23 -0.29 -1.39
N ALA A 191 -22.76 -1.34 -2.07
CA ALA A 191 -21.99 -2.40 -1.41
C ALA A 191 -20.64 -1.87 -0.89
N ARG A 192 -19.97 -0.99 -1.66
CA ARG A 192 -18.71 -0.37 -1.25
C ARG A 192 -18.92 0.65 -0.13
N ASP A 193 -19.98 1.44 -0.19
CA ASP A 193 -20.28 2.45 0.84
C ASP A 193 -20.67 1.80 2.17
N ASN A 194 -21.48 0.73 2.13
CA ASN A 194 -21.82 -0.04 3.32
C ASN A 194 -20.60 -0.73 3.95
N PHE A 195 -19.65 -1.19 3.13
CA PHE A 195 -18.36 -1.68 3.61
C PHE A 195 -17.57 -0.56 4.27
N PHE A 196 -17.37 0.56 3.59
CA PHE A 196 -16.59 1.71 4.06
C PHE A 196 -17.09 2.23 5.42
N LYS A 197 -18.42 2.39 5.58
CA LYS A 197 -19.04 2.87 6.84
C LYS A 197 -18.62 2.05 8.06
N LYS A 198 -18.46 0.73 7.89
CA LYS A 198 -18.02 -0.19 8.95
C LYS A 198 -16.49 -0.24 9.05
N TYR A 199 -15.83 -0.23 7.90
CA TYR A 199 -14.40 -0.48 7.76
C TYR A 199 -13.53 0.67 8.29
N LYS A 200 -14.00 1.92 8.17
CA LYS A 200 -13.24 3.13 8.59
C LYS A 200 -12.82 3.13 10.06
N ILE A 201 -13.57 2.45 10.94
CA ILE A 201 -13.26 2.36 12.37
C ILE A 201 -11.94 1.60 12.57
N PHE A 202 -11.75 0.48 11.87
CA PHE A 202 -10.51 -0.31 11.97
C PHE A 202 -9.31 0.40 11.36
N VAL A 203 -9.53 1.26 10.35
CA VAL A 203 -8.47 2.15 9.83
C VAL A 203 -8.06 3.17 10.88
N LYS A 204 -9.03 3.77 11.58
CA LYS A 204 -8.77 4.72 12.66
C LYS A 204 -7.99 4.06 13.80
N GLU A 205 -8.39 2.85 14.22
CA GLU A 205 -7.67 2.10 15.26
C GLU A 205 -6.20 1.82 14.86
N GLU A 206 -5.94 1.47 13.58
CA GLU A 206 -4.57 1.23 13.10
C GLU A 206 -3.76 2.52 13.08
N TYR A 207 -4.39 3.61 12.65
CA TYR A 207 -3.78 4.93 12.68
C TYR A 207 -3.41 5.36 14.11
N GLU A 208 -4.29 5.17 15.09
CA GLU A 208 -4.04 5.51 16.49
C GLU A 208 -2.88 4.71 17.07
N GLU A 209 -2.79 3.40 16.79
CA GLU A 209 -1.65 2.59 17.23
C GLU A 209 -0.34 3.00 16.53
N SER A 210 -0.41 3.26 15.22
CA SER A 210 0.73 3.69 14.41
C SER A 210 1.29 5.04 14.88
N THR A 211 0.44 6.01 15.24
CA THR A 211 0.88 7.31 15.72
C THR A 211 1.33 7.27 17.18
N ASN A 212 0.68 6.46 18.03
CA ASN A 212 1.15 6.26 19.41
C ASN A 212 2.52 5.57 19.45
N THR A 213 2.74 4.55 18.62
CA THR A 213 4.05 3.89 18.51
C THR A 213 5.10 4.88 18.03
N ALA A 214 4.80 5.65 16.98
CA ALA A 214 5.71 6.70 16.49
C ALA A 214 6.05 7.76 17.55
N LEU A 215 5.06 8.17 18.36
CA LEU A 215 5.28 9.12 19.45
C LEU A 215 6.19 8.55 20.54
N LEU A 216 6.00 7.30 20.94
CA LEU A 216 6.87 6.65 21.93
C LEU A 216 8.30 6.47 21.42
N GLU A 217 8.46 6.10 20.14
CA GLU A 217 9.78 6.02 19.51
C GLU A 217 10.46 7.40 19.43
N GLU A 218 9.70 8.46 19.13
CA GLU A 218 10.23 9.83 19.11
C GLU A 218 10.70 10.23 20.51
N ILE A 219 9.87 10.05 21.54
CA ILE A 219 10.25 10.34 22.93
C ILE A 219 11.51 9.55 23.32
N GLY A 220 11.55 8.25 23.00
CA GLY A 220 12.69 7.39 23.32
C GLY A 220 13.98 7.70 22.54
N SER A 221 13.93 8.59 21.54
CA SER A 221 15.11 9.01 20.77
C SER A 221 15.85 10.19 21.40
N TYR A 222 15.26 10.86 22.39
CA TYR A 222 15.90 11.95 23.14
C TYR A 222 16.47 11.41 24.46
N GLU A 223 17.73 11.74 24.73
CA GLU A 223 18.39 11.40 26.01
C GLU A 223 17.84 12.28 27.16
N ASP A 224 17.59 13.56 26.86
CA ASP A 224 17.03 14.52 27.79
C ASP A 224 15.49 14.54 27.65
N LEU A 225 14.77 14.22 28.72
CA LEU A 225 13.30 14.20 28.76
C LEU A 225 12.65 15.61 28.73
N ASP A 226 13.35 16.61 28.22
CA ASP A 226 12.91 18.02 28.16
C ASP A 226 11.81 18.25 27.12
N GLY A 227 11.61 17.30 26.21
CA GLY A 227 10.57 17.33 25.19
C GLY A 227 11.07 16.89 23.81
N ILE A 228 10.15 16.80 22.87
CA ILE A 228 10.42 16.40 21.49
C ILE A 228 10.48 17.61 20.56
N ASP A 229 11.18 17.48 19.44
CA ASP A 229 11.10 18.43 18.34
C ASP A 229 10.09 17.94 17.30
N ILE A 230 9.25 18.84 16.80
CA ILE A 230 8.24 18.52 15.81
C ILE A 230 8.33 19.42 14.58
N ILE A 231 7.88 18.88 13.45
CA ILE A 231 7.70 19.59 12.20
C ILE A 231 6.20 19.57 11.85
N THR A 232 5.60 20.72 11.53
CA THR A 232 4.20 20.77 11.10
C THR A 232 3.99 21.46 9.75
N ASP A 233 2.87 21.10 9.11
CA ASP A 233 2.34 21.71 7.88
C ASP A 233 0.85 21.40 7.73
N ALA A 234 0.14 22.24 6.97
CA ALA A 234 -1.24 22.04 6.60
C ALA A 234 -1.39 21.68 5.13
N ARG A 235 -1.92 20.48 4.89
CA ARG A 235 -2.31 20.02 3.57
C ARG A 235 -3.79 20.27 3.33
N HIS A 236 -4.12 21.29 2.53
CA HIS A 236 -5.48 21.50 2.05
C HIS A 236 -5.85 20.48 0.96
N GLY A 237 -7.08 19.94 0.99
CA GLY A 237 -7.52 18.87 0.10
C GLY A 237 -7.46 19.21 -1.40
N TRP A 238 -8.39 20.04 -1.89
CA TRP A 238 -8.51 20.32 -3.34
C TRP A 238 -7.98 21.70 -3.77
N ARG A 239 -8.23 22.78 -3.00
CA ARG A 239 -7.91 24.19 -3.35
C ARG A 239 -7.74 25.09 -2.11
N LYS A 240 -7.41 26.38 -2.31
CA LYS A 240 -7.26 27.41 -1.25
C LYS A 240 -8.49 27.58 -0.32
N ASN A 241 -9.68 27.18 -0.75
CA ASN A 241 -10.92 27.21 0.05
C ASN A 241 -11.43 25.78 0.35
N ALA A 242 -10.50 24.84 0.54
CA ALA A 242 -10.81 23.44 0.78
C ALA A 242 -11.78 23.26 1.95
N GLN A 243 -12.70 22.32 1.77
CA GLN A 243 -13.59 21.87 2.83
C GLN A 243 -12.81 21.19 3.96
N ASP A 244 -11.77 20.45 3.60
CA ASP A 244 -11.00 19.60 4.49
C ASP A 244 -9.51 19.96 4.44
N THR A 245 -8.84 19.91 5.58
CA THR A 245 -7.41 20.15 5.74
C THR A 245 -6.82 19.14 6.72
N SER A 246 -5.71 18.51 6.35
CA SER A 246 -4.93 17.66 7.24
C SER A 246 -3.74 18.46 7.75
N VAL A 247 -3.70 18.71 9.06
CA VAL A 247 -2.55 19.31 9.74
C VAL A 247 -1.73 18.19 10.36
N VAL A 248 -0.51 18.01 9.87
CA VAL A 248 0.37 16.92 10.28
C VAL A 248 1.42 17.42 11.27
N ALA A 249 1.77 16.57 12.23
CA ALA A 249 2.94 16.71 13.07
C ALA A 249 3.86 15.49 12.88
N ILE A 250 5.09 15.75 12.47
CA ILE A 250 6.14 14.77 12.24
C ILE A 250 7.23 14.96 13.31
N GLY A 251 7.75 13.87 13.87
CA GLY A 251 8.88 13.93 14.80
C GLY A 251 10.19 14.20 14.06
N GLU A 252 11.05 15.04 14.61
CA GLU A 252 12.32 15.42 13.98
C GLU A 252 13.30 14.24 13.91
N GLN A 253 13.34 13.36 14.91
CA GLN A 253 14.33 12.27 14.99
C GLN A 253 13.88 11.03 14.21
N THR A 254 12.64 10.58 14.44
CA THR A 254 12.09 9.39 13.79
C THR A 254 11.60 9.67 12.38
N HIS A 255 11.27 10.93 12.07
CA HIS A 255 10.59 11.36 10.86
C HIS A 255 9.21 10.70 10.64
N LYS A 256 8.64 10.08 11.67
CA LYS A 256 7.31 9.48 11.63
C LYS A 256 6.24 10.52 11.96
N VAL A 257 5.04 10.32 11.44
CA VAL A 257 3.87 11.13 11.79
C VAL A 257 3.44 10.75 13.20
N LEU A 258 3.50 11.74 14.09
CA LEU A 258 3.07 11.63 15.49
C LEU A 258 1.59 11.97 15.62
N ASN A 259 1.09 12.84 14.74
CA ASN A 259 -0.31 13.22 14.69
C ASN A 259 -0.73 13.77 13.32
N CYS A 260 -2.00 13.59 12.96
CA CYS A 260 -2.63 14.10 11.75
C CYS A 260 -4.06 14.56 12.09
N VAL A 261 -4.20 15.85 12.39
CA VAL A 261 -5.47 16.47 12.74
C VAL A 261 -6.23 16.81 11.46
N HIS A 262 -7.50 16.40 11.41
CA HIS A 262 -8.40 16.73 10.30
C HIS A 262 -9.31 17.88 10.70
N VAL A 263 -9.15 19.02 10.02
CA VAL A 263 -9.94 20.24 10.21
C VAL A 263 -10.87 20.44 9.03
N THR A 264 -12.11 20.78 9.32
CA THR A 264 -13.18 21.02 8.34
C THR A 264 -13.73 22.44 8.44
N LYS A 265 -14.53 22.83 7.45
CA LYS A 265 -15.28 24.10 7.52
C LYS A 265 -16.32 24.19 8.64
N ALA A 266 -16.70 23.06 9.24
CA ALA A 266 -17.54 23.06 10.43
C ALA A 266 -16.76 23.50 11.68
N ASP A 267 -15.46 23.23 11.70
CA ASP A 267 -14.56 23.61 12.80
C ASP A 267 -14.14 25.08 12.66
N ASP A 268 -13.79 25.53 11.45
CA ASP A 268 -13.56 26.93 11.12
C ASP A 268 -14.00 27.23 9.67
N PRO A 269 -14.92 28.18 9.41
CA PRO A 269 -15.38 28.46 8.05
C PRO A 269 -14.29 29.01 7.12
N VAL A 270 -13.16 29.50 7.66
CA VAL A 270 -12.07 30.14 6.94
C VAL A 270 -10.87 29.19 6.82
N THR A 271 -10.69 28.62 5.62
CA THR A 271 -9.63 27.64 5.32
C THR A 271 -8.22 28.11 5.70
N GLN A 272 -7.93 29.40 5.57
CA GLN A 272 -6.64 30.00 5.90
C GLN A 272 -6.31 29.91 7.41
N ARG A 273 -7.33 29.72 8.27
CA ARG A 273 -7.16 29.54 9.72
C ARG A 273 -7.06 28.07 10.12
N HIS A 274 -7.35 27.13 9.22
CA HIS A 274 -7.32 25.69 9.53
C HIS A 274 -5.95 25.22 10.02
N GLU A 275 -4.86 25.73 9.45
CA GLU A 275 -3.50 25.37 9.89
C GLU A 275 -3.28 25.73 11.36
N LYS A 276 -3.66 26.95 11.75
CA LYS A 276 -3.57 27.41 13.14
C LYS A 276 -4.45 26.54 14.05
N HIS A 277 -5.72 26.34 13.67
CA HIS A 277 -6.66 25.55 14.46
C HIS A 277 -6.18 24.11 14.66
N GLY A 278 -5.73 23.45 13.59
CA GLY A 278 -5.20 22.09 13.67
C GLY A 278 -3.90 22.01 14.46
N THR A 279 -3.03 23.03 14.37
CA THR A 279 -1.81 23.10 15.17
C THR A 279 -2.13 23.25 16.67
N GLU A 280 -3.09 24.10 17.03
CA GLU A 280 -3.57 24.21 18.42
C GLU A 280 -4.08 22.87 18.95
N GLN A 281 -4.77 22.11 18.10
CA GLN A 281 -5.23 20.77 18.46
C GLN A 281 -4.06 19.77 18.60
N VAL A 282 -3.04 19.83 17.74
CA VAL A 282 -1.80 19.03 17.90
C VAL A 282 -1.18 19.29 19.27
N TYR A 283 -0.99 20.55 19.67
CA TYR A 283 -0.46 20.90 20.99
C TYR A 283 -1.33 20.34 22.11
N ARG A 284 -2.66 20.51 22.02
CA ARG A 284 -3.60 19.99 23.02
C ARG A 284 -3.48 18.47 23.18
N GLU A 285 -3.39 17.74 22.08
CA GLU A 285 -3.29 16.28 22.11
C GLU A 285 -1.93 15.79 22.65
N LEU A 286 -0.84 16.52 22.37
CA LEU A 286 0.47 16.24 22.97
C LEU A 286 0.50 16.56 24.46
N ASP A 287 -0.08 17.68 24.88
CA ASP A 287 -0.19 18.05 26.30
C ASP A 287 -1.04 17.05 27.09
N GLN A 288 -2.13 16.55 26.51
CA GLN A 288 -2.94 15.47 27.09
C GLN A 288 -2.15 14.17 27.30
N LYS A 289 -1.17 13.91 26.43
CA LYS A 289 -0.23 12.78 26.55
C LYS A 289 1.00 13.12 27.39
N GLN A 290 1.03 14.29 28.02
CA GLN A 290 2.14 14.79 28.84
C GLN A 290 3.47 14.91 28.06
N VAL A 291 3.39 15.26 26.77
CA VAL A 291 4.56 15.44 25.92
C VAL A 291 4.83 16.92 25.71
N SER A 292 6.00 17.40 26.14
CA SER A 292 6.48 18.76 25.84
C SER A 292 7.07 18.85 24.44
N VAL A 293 6.84 19.99 23.78
CA VAL A 293 7.47 20.32 22.50
C VAL A 293 8.59 21.31 22.79
N LYS A 294 9.82 20.95 22.46
CA LYS A 294 11.03 21.76 22.67
C LYS A 294 11.28 22.70 21.50
N VAL A 295 11.33 22.16 20.28
CA VAL A 295 11.42 22.94 19.04
C VAL A 295 10.23 22.63 18.14
N HIS A 296 9.64 23.67 17.55
CA HIS A 296 8.62 23.52 16.53
C HIS A 296 9.08 24.18 15.22
N THR A 297 9.30 23.35 14.21
CA THR A 297 9.64 23.73 12.85
C THR A 297 8.40 23.76 11.96
N HIS A 298 8.21 24.82 11.18
CA HIS A 298 7.11 24.88 10.21
C HIS A 298 7.42 25.81 9.04
N ASP A 299 6.58 25.76 7.99
CA ASP A 299 6.61 26.76 6.92
C ASP A 299 6.19 28.11 7.48
N ARG A 300 6.87 29.21 7.13
CA ARG A 300 6.72 30.54 7.77
C ARG A 300 5.31 31.14 7.66
N ASN A 301 4.39 30.65 8.47
CA ASN A 301 3.06 31.18 8.70
C ASN A 301 3.09 32.08 9.94
N MET A 302 2.75 33.35 9.77
CA MET A 302 2.79 34.34 10.86
C MET A 302 1.85 33.99 12.02
N ALA A 303 0.72 33.33 11.74
CA ALA A 303 -0.21 32.88 12.78
C ALA A 303 0.40 31.77 13.64
N ILE A 304 1.15 30.86 13.02
CA ILE A 304 1.87 29.78 13.72
C ILE A 304 3.07 30.35 14.47
N ASN A 305 3.86 31.24 13.86
CA ASN A 305 4.95 31.94 14.57
C ASN A 305 4.46 32.60 15.87
N LYS A 306 3.30 33.27 15.83
CA LYS A 306 2.69 33.87 17.02
C LYS A 306 2.24 32.79 18.02
N LEU A 307 1.58 31.74 17.55
CA LEU A 307 1.12 30.63 18.39
C LEU A 307 2.29 29.98 19.15
N VAL A 308 3.37 29.63 18.45
CA VAL A 308 4.54 28.97 19.05
C VAL A 308 5.22 29.88 20.07
N LYS A 309 5.44 31.16 19.73
CA LYS A 309 6.04 32.14 20.66
C LYS A 309 5.20 32.38 21.92
N GLN A 310 3.88 32.21 21.83
CA GLN A 310 2.96 32.31 22.97
C GLN A 310 2.79 30.98 23.71
N SER A 311 3.09 29.84 23.08
CA SER A 311 2.95 28.52 23.66
C SER A 311 3.87 28.31 24.86
N LYS A 312 3.37 27.67 25.92
CA LYS A 312 4.10 27.36 27.16
C LYS A 312 4.93 28.53 27.68
N ASN A 313 4.38 29.74 27.69
CA ASN A 313 5.05 30.97 28.13
C ASN A 313 6.40 31.25 27.43
N GLY A 314 6.54 30.83 26.17
CA GLY A 314 7.75 31.04 25.37
C GLY A 314 8.83 29.97 25.55
N LEU A 315 8.53 28.86 26.23
CA LEU A 315 9.47 27.73 26.36
C LEU A 315 9.71 26.99 25.05
N THR A 316 8.73 26.96 24.14
CA THR A 316 8.90 26.33 22.83
C THR A 316 9.73 27.21 21.90
N THR A 317 10.83 26.67 21.37
CA THR A 317 11.63 27.37 20.36
C THR A 317 10.97 27.27 18.99
N ASN A 318 10.60 28.41 18.42
CA ASN A 318 10.07 28.52 17.06
C ASN A 318 11.19 28.46 16.01
N GLN A 319 11.05 27.61 14.98
CA GLN A 319 11.94 27.59 13.82
C GLN A 319 11.15 27.59 12.51
N ASN A 320 11.68 28.26 11.49
CA ASN A 320 11.09 28.34 10.16
C ASN A 320 11.97 27.63 9.13
N ASP A 321 11.33 27.08 8.09
CA ASP A 321 12.04 26.40 7.02
C ASP A 321 13.09 27.31 6.34
N THR A 322 14.34 26.88 6.42
CA THR A 322 15.48 27.57 5.84
C THR A 322 15.51 27.49 4.33
N TRP A 323 14.98 26.41 3.73
CA TRP A 323 15.01 26.25 2.26
C TRP A 323 14.13 27.30 1.58
N HIS A 324 12.87 27.44 2.02
CA HIS A 324 11.96 28.47 1.50
C HIS A 324 12.52 29.88 1.74
N ALA A 325 13.15 30.12 2.89
CA ALA A 325 13.74 31.41 3.21
C ALA A 325 14.91 31.78 2.28
N VAL A 326 15.88 30.88 2.06
CA VAL A 326 17.02 31.13 1.17
C VAL A 326 16.57 31.21 -0.30
N LYS A 327 15.55 30.45 -0.70
CA LYS A 327 14.95 30.56 -2.04
C LYS A 327 14.40 31.97 -2.31
N SER A 328 13.82 32.63 -1.30
CA SER A 328 13.35 34.01 -1.43
C SER A 328 14.51 35.00 -1.61
N VAL A 329 15.63 34.79 -0.92
CA VAL A 329 16.87 35.58 -1.08
C VAL A 329 17.43 35.42 -2.47
N LYS A 330 17.50 34.19 -2.99
CA LYS A 330 17.94 33.90 -4.35
C LYS A 330 17.10 34.64 -5.40
N LYS A 331 15.77 34.67 -5.22
CA LYS A 331 14.87 35.43 -6.09
C LYS A 331 15.14 36.94 -6.02
N ALA A 332 15.36 37.49 -4.82
CA ALA A 332 15.70 38.89 -4.65
C ALA A 332 17.06 39.24 -5.30
N MET A 333 18.07 38.38 -5.13
CA MET A 333 19.38 38.54 -5.78
C MET A 333 19.26 38.58 -7.30
N ALA A 334 18.44 37.70 -7.89
CA ALA A 334 18.23 37.69 -9.34
C ALA A 334 17.68 39.02 -9.90
N THR A 335 16.90 39.76 -9.10
CA THR A 335 16.35 41.06 -9.52
C THR A 335 17.37 42.19 -9.52
N VAL A 336 18.42 42.09 -8.70
CA VAL A 336 19.48 43.11 -8.62
C VAL A 336 20.74 42.72 -9.42
N SER A 337 20.79 41.48 -9.92
CA SER A 337 21.90 40.97 -10.71
C SER A 337 21.73 41.15 -12.23
N SER A 338 20.51 41.40 -12.69
CA SER A 338 20.20 41.55 -14.11
C SER A 338 18.90 42.33 -14.31
N GLY A 339 18.80 43.07 -15.41
CA GLY A 339 17.58 43.81 -15.76
C GLY A 339 17.73 44.65 -17.03
N PRO A 340 16.72 45.46 -17.37
CA PRO A 340 16.77 46.36 -18.53
C PRO A 340 17.90 47.39 -18.41
N MET A 341 18.58 47.68 -19.52
CA MET A 341 19.77 48.56 -19.55
C MET A 341 19.52 49.95 -18.97
N TYR A 342 18.34 50.54 -19.19
CA TYR A 342 17.97 51.86 -18.65
C TYR A 342 17.83 51.91 -17.11
N LEU A 343 17.83 50.74 -16.44
CA LEU A 343 17.80 50.59 -14.98
C LEU A 343 19.15 50.15 -14.39
N LYS A 344 20.19 49.98 -15.23
CA LYS A 344 21.54 49.61 -14.81
C LYS A 344 22.11 50.69 -13.88
N GLU A 345 22.83 50.27 -12.85
CA GLU A 345 23.34 51.12 -11.76
C GLU A 345 22.24 51.95 -11.05
N ARG A 346 20.98 51.50 -11.11
CA ARG A 346 19.86 52.06 -10.32
C ARG A 346 19.09 50.97 -9.58
N LYS A 347 18.64 49.94 -10.31
CA LYS A 347 17.89 48.81 -9.75
C LYS A 347 18.64 47.49 -9.81
N TRP A 348 19.65 47.40 -10.67
CA TRP A 348 20.53 46.24 -10.80
C TRP A 348 21.94 46.69 -11.18
N SER A 349 22.94 45.87 -10.90
CA SER A 349 24.34 46.12 -11.28
C SER A 349 24.97 44.89 -11.91
N GLU A 350 25.82 45.11 -12.90
CA GLU A 350 26.57 44.05 -13.59
C GLU A 350 27.58 43.37 -12.66
N GLU A 351 28.10 44.08 -11.67
CA GLU A 351 28.98 43.51 -10.65
C GLU A 351 28.28 42.43 -9.83
N LEU A 352 26.94 42.34 -9.81
CA LEU A 352 26.20 41.32 -9.05
C LEU A 352 25.80 40.08 -9.88
N HIS A 353 26.09 40.06 -11.19
CA HIS A 353 25.59 39.02 -12.11
C HIS A 353 26.00 37.59 -11.72
N ASP A 354 27.18 37.43 -11.11
CA ASP A 354 27.78 36.14 -10.77
C ASP A 354 27.52 35.71 -9.31
N LYS A 355 26.72 36.47 -8.55
CA LYS A 355 26.58 36.32 -7.09
C LYS A 355 25.32 35.60 -6.62
N VAL A 356 24.36 35.36 -7.51
CA VAL A 356 23.03 34.81 -7.14
C VAL A 356 23.15 33.48 -6.37
N GLU A 357 23.89 32.51 -6.92
CA GLU A 357 24.06 31.19 -6.29
C GLU A 357 25.01 31.24 -5.08
N SER A 358 26.05 32.05 -5.15
CA SER A 358 27.07 32.10 -4.09
C SER A 358 26.54 32.81 -2.86
N VAL A 359 25.75 33.87 -2.99
CA VAL A 359 25.05 34.51 -1.86
C VAL A 359 24.08 33.52 -1.21
N ALA A 360 23.27 32.78 -1.98
CA ALA A 360 22.40 31.75 -1.40
C ALA A 360 23.20 30.68 -0.64
N THR A 361 24.37 30.29 -1.16
CA THR A 361 25.29 29.37 -0.48
C THR A 361 25.82 29.96 0.83
N HIS A 362 26.20 31.25 0.86
CA HIS A 362 26.60 31.93 2.09
C HIS A 362 25.48 31.94 3.12
N PHE A 363 24.22 32.21 2.73
CA PHE A 363 23.11 32.14 3.68
C PHE A 363 22.96 30.75 4.33
N HIS A 364 23.02 29.67 3.53
CA HIS A 364 23.00 28.31 4.08
C HIS A 364 24.19 28.04 5.00
N TRP A 365 25.38 28.51 4.62
CA TRP A 365 26.58 28.37 5.43
C TRP A 365 26.46 29.15 6.75
N SER A 366 26.02 30.41 6.71
CA SER A 366 25.88 31.28 7.87
C SER A 366 24.88 30.70 8.88
N ILE A 367 23.78 30.12 8.42
CA ILE A 367 22.80 29.44 9.28
C ILE A 367 23.40 28.20 9.95
N ARG A 368 24.16 27.39 9.22
CA ARG A 368 24.76 26.15 9.77
C ARG A 368 25.92 26.42 10.72
N ASN A 369 26.62 27.54 10.53
CA ASN A 369 27.81 27.92 11.29
C ASN A 369 27.54 29.05 12.29
N SER A 370 26.26 29.31 12.60
CA SER A 370 25.87 30.22 13.68
C SER A 370 25.83 29.53 15.04
N GLU A 371 25.95 28.20 15.10
CA GLU A 371 25.92 27.42 16.36
C GLU A 371 24.68 27.72 17.22
N GLY A 372 23.55 28.01 16.57
CA GLY A 372 22.33 28.42 17.27
C GLY A 372 22.33 29.85 17.81
N ASP A 373 23.33 30.69 17.51
CA ASP A 373 23.39 32.09 17.93
C ASP A 373 22.87 33.06 16.85
N ALA A 374 21.86 33.86 17.20
CA ALA A 374 21.23 34.81 16.27
C ALA A 374 22.10 36.04 15.94
N SER A 375 22.93 36.49 16.88
CA SER A 375 23.88 37.59 16.68
C SER A 375 25.00 37.15 15.74
N ARG A 376 25.53 35.94 15.95
CA ARG A 376 26.54 35.34 15.06
C ARG A 376 25.99 35.11 13.65
N LEU A 377 24.74 34.67 13.52
CA LEU A 377 24.07 34.57 12.22
C LEU A 377 24.05 35.93 11.51
N THR A 378 23.62 36.98 12.20
CA THR A 378 23.57 38.35 11.66
C THR A 378 24.96 38.83 11.23
N ALA A 379 25.98 38.66 12.07
CA ALA A 379 27.36 39.04 11.77
C ALA A 379 27.92 38.30 10.54
N ASN A 380 27.66 36.99 10.44
CA ASN A 380 28.04 36.20 9.27
C ASN A 380 27.36 36.69 7.98
N LEU A 381 26.12 37.19 8.07
CA LEU A 381 25.39 37.73 6.92
C LEU A 381 25.90 39.13 6.51
N ASP A 382 26.19 40.01 7.48
CA ASP A 382 26.77 41.33 7.21
C ASP A 382 28.13 41.22 6.50
N ASN A 383 28.94 40.25 6.92
CA ASN A 383 30.26 39.99 6.32
C ASN A 383 30.20 39.55 4.84
N ILE A 384 29.05 39.13 4.31
CA ILE A 384 28.92 38.75 2.89
C ILE A 384 29.28 39.94 1.98
N VAL A 385 28.89 41.16 2.36
CA VAL A 385 29.17 42.37 1.57
C VAL A 385 30.68 42.63 1.53
N GLU A 386 31.33 42.62 2.69
CA GLU A 386 32.77 42.83 2.82
C GLU A 386 33.57 41.75 2.09
N HIS A 387 33.12 40.49 2.18
CA HIS A 387 33.71 39.39 1.41
C HIS A 387 33.73 39.68 -0.09
N TYR A 388 32.65 40.18 -0.68
CA TYR A 388 32.61 40.50 -2.11
C TYR A 388 33.29 41.81 -2.50
N LYS A 389 33.58 42.69 -1.52
CA LYS A 389 34.47 43.85 -1.70
C LYS A 389 35.95 43.47 -1.65
N GLY A 390 36.27 42.19 -1.44
CA GLY A 390 37.64 41.68 -1.29
C GLY A 390 38.21 41.84 0.11
N ASN A 391 37.42 42.31 1.08
CA ASN A 391 37.83 42.38 2.48
C ASN A 391 37.51 41.05 3.17
N HIS A 392 38.55 40.24 3.38
CA HIS A 392 38.41 38.91 3.96
C HIS A 392 38.77 38.83 5.44
N LYS A 393 38.90 39.96 6.17
CA LYS A 393 39.34 39.95 7.58
C LYS A 393 38.41 39.17 8.51
N GLU A 394 37.11 39.41 8.38
CA GLU A 394 36.04 38.79 9.19
C GLU A 394 35.49 37.49 8.59
N CYS A 395 36.13 36.96 7.54
CA CYS A 395 35.78 35.64 7.01
C CYS A 395 36.17 34.54 8.00
N HIS A 396 35.37 33.46 8.06
CA HIS A 396 35.63 32.33 8.95
C HIS A 396 37.04 31.79 8.77
N SER A 397 37.71 31.43 9.87
CA SER A 397 39.13 31.04 9.89
C SER A 397 39.48 29.88 8.96
N THR A 398 38.55 28.96 8.73
CA THR A 398 38.71 27.81 7.82
C THR A 398 38.37 28.12 6.36
N SER A 399 37.91 29.34 6.05
CA SER A 399 37.57 29.73 4.67
C SER A 399 38.83 29.76 3.81
N ARG A 400 38.72 29.31 2.57
CA ARG A 400 39.85 29.32 1.63
C ARG A 400 40.50 30.71 1.47
N CYS A 401 39.70 31.78 1.48
CA CYS A 401 40.20 33.16 1.41
C CYS A 401 41.03 33.61 2.62
N ARG A 402 41.02 32.84 3.72
CA ARG A 402 41.87 33.06 4.90
C ARG A 402 43.08 32.11 4.93
N THR A 403 42.92 30.90 4.41
CA THR A 403 43.90 29.81 4.57
C THR A 403 44.84 29.62 3.38
N ASP A 404 44.43 30.02 2.18
CA ASP A 404 45.21 29.88 0.94
C ASP A 404 45.91 31.20 0.61
N PRO A 405 47.25 31.29 0.71
CA PRO A 405 48.01 32.51 0.38
C PRO A 405 47.86 32.94 -1.07
N ASN A 406 47.51 32.00 -1.97
CA ASN A 406 47.30 32.24 -3.40
C ASN A 406 45.80 32.35 -3.75
N TYR A 407 44.97 32.72 -2.78
CA TYR A 407 43.54 32.89 -3.03
C TYR A 407 43.27 34.06 -3.97
N GLU A 408 42.73 33.73 -5.14
CA GLU A 408 42.15 34.71 -6.06
C GLU A 408 40.63 34.54 -6.14
N SER A 409 39.90 35.65 -6.03
CA SER A 409 38.46 35.64 -6.19
C SER A 409 38.11 35.32 -7.64
N LYS A 410 37.42 34.19 -7.86
CA LYS A 410 36.83 33.84 -9.16
C LYS A 410 35.61 34.71 -9.52
N ARG A 411 35.16 35.55 -8.59
CA ARG A 411 33.97 36.38 -8.71
C ARG A 411 34.37 37.85 -8.88
N VAL A 412 33.55 38.60 -9.61
CA VAL A 412 33.73 40.04 -9.80
C VAL A 412 33.80 40.73 -8.43
N ILE A 413 34.82 41.54 -8.20
CA ILE A 413 34.94 42.32 -6.96
C ILE A 413 33.96 43.50 -7.03
N ILE A 414 33.25 43.76 -5.94
CA ILE A 414 32.35 44.90 -5.84
C ILE A 414 33.15 46.17 -5.62
N GLN A 415 33.00 47.13 -6.53
CA GLN A 415 33.60 48.47 -6.46
C GLN A 415 32.54 49.56 -6.54
N SER A 416 31.43 49.32 -7.25
CA SER A 416 30.31 50.26 -7.36
C SER A 416 29.60 50.44 -6.02
N PRO A 417 29.46 51.68 -5.50
CA PRO A 417 28.63 51.96 -4.33
C PRO A 417 27.17 51.53 -4.50
N VAL A 418 26.69 51.50 -5.75
CA VAL A 418 25.33 51.04 -6.06
C VAL A 418 25.23 49.52 -5.88
N ALA A 419 26.21 48.76 -6.38
CA ALA A 419 26.25 47.29 -6.21
C ALA A 419 26.31 46.90 -4.73
N GLU A 420 27.14 47.60 -3.93
CA GLU A 420 27.20 47.44 -2.48
C GLU A 420 25.83 47.70 -1.83
N LYS A 421 25.20 48.84 -2.14
CA LYS A 421 23.89 49.20 -1.59
C LYS A 421 22.81 48.18 -1.96
N LEU A 422 22.79 47.69 -3.19
CA LEU A 422 21.83 46.69 -3.66
C LEU A 422 22.01 45.36 -2.95
N LEU A 423 23.25 44.85 -2.85
CA LEU A 423 23.54 43.60 -2.14
C LEU A 423 23.18 43.70 -0.65
N ASN A 424 23.59 44.79 0.00
CA ASN A 424 23.29 45.04 1.41
C ASN A 424 21.77 45.13 1.63
N SER A 425 21.05 45.79 0.72
CA SER A 425 19.59 45.84 0.73
C SER A 425 18.96 44.45 0.64
N VAL A 426 19.44 43.57 -0.24
CA VAL A 426 18.93 42.20 -0.34
C VAL A 426 19.16 41.42 0.96
N ILE A 427 20.36 41.54 1.54
CA ILE A 427 20.71 40.85 2.78
C ILE A 427 19.85 41.33 3.95
N LYS A 428 19.84 42.64 4.22
CA LYS A 428 19.15 43.23 5.37
C LYS A 428 17.63 43.19 5.23
N ASN A 429 17.11 43.16 4.01
CA ASN A 429 15.67 42.97 3.79
C ASN A 429 15.23 41.50 3.83
N SER A 430 16.18 40.56 3.83
CA SER A 430 15.85 39.14 3.95
C SER A 430 15.14 38.85 5.27
N ILE A 431 14.24 37.87 5.22
CA ILE A 431 13.48 37.44 6.40
C ILE A 431 14.38 36.81 7.47
N ILE A 432 15.51 36.23 7.03
CA ILE A 432 16.51 35.58 7.86
C ILE A 432 17.25 36.63 8.68
N TYR A 433 17.70 37.71 8.05
CA TYR A 433 18.35 38.83 8.75
C TYR A 433 17.39 39.54 9.71
N LYS A 434 16.12 39.72 9.32
CA LYS A 434 15.12 40.41 10.16
C LYS A 434 14.65 39.58 11.35
N ASN A 435 14.69 38.24 11.26
CA ASN A 435 14.20 37.34 12.29
C ASN A 435 15.20 36.18 12.53
N PRO A 436 16.45 36.46 12.92
CA PRO A 436 17.52 35.46 12.97
C PRO A 436 17.20 34.33 13.98
N ASN A 437 16.47 34.66 15.05
CA ASN A 437 16.03 33.67 16.04
C ASN A 437 15.18 32.55 15.44
N ASP A 438 14.38 32.84 14.41
CA ASP A 438 13.49 31.87 13.77
C ASP A 438 14.25 30.93 12.79
N PHE A 439 15.56 31.13 12.55
CA PHE A 439 16.34 30.32 11.59
C PHE A 439 17.64 29.74 12.15
N ARG A 440 18.07 30.18 13.35
CA ARG A 440 19.39 29.89 13.93
C ARG A 440 19.74 28.40 14.09
N LEU A 441 18.74 27.51 14.14
CA LEU A 441 18.95 26.06 14.27
C LEU A 441 19.04 25.33 12.93
N GLY A 442 18.84 26.02 11.80
CA GLY A 442 19.08 25.41 10.49
C GLY A 442 18.07 24.33 10.08
N ARG A 443 16.85 24.36 10.65
CA ARG A 443 15.80 23.35 10.41
C ARG A 443 15.20 23.45 9.00
N ASP A 444 14.66 22.35 8.51
CA ASP A 444 13.93 22.28 7.24
C ASP A 444 12.69 21.39 7.33
N THR A 445 11.76 21.58 6.39
CA THR A 445 10.47 20.85 6.35
C THR A 445 10.47 19.70 5.32
N PHE A 446 11.64 19.18 4.93
CA PHE A 446 11.78 18.20 3.85
C PHE A 446 10.92 16.92 4.03
N PHE A 447 10.84 16.41 5.26
CA PHE A 447 10.09 15.18 5.55
C PHE A 447 8.58 15.37 5.40
N VAL A 448 8.07 16.57 5.65
CA VAL A 448 6.67 16.92 5.38
C VAL A 448 6.39 16.88 3.89
N GLU A 449 7.25 17.47 3.04
CA GLU A 449 7.06 17.40 1.58
C GLU A 449 7.08 15.96 1.08
N SER A 450 7.97 15.13 1.64
CA SER A 450 8.05 13.70 1.35
C SER A 450 6.81 12.92 1.80
N PHE A 451 6.25 13.27 2.97
CA PHE A 451 5.00 12.71 3.46
C PHE A 451 3.82 13.11 2.56
N ASN A 452 3.73 14.39 2.17
CA ASN A 452 2.73 14.90 1.24
C ASN A 452 2.72 14.15 -0.10
N ASN A 453 3.91 13.73 -0.58
CA ASN A 453 4.03 12.87 -1.76
C ASN A 453 3.46 11.45 -1.55
N THR A 454 3.61 10.89 -0.35
CA THR A 454 2.99 9.60 0.01
C THR A 454 1.47 9.74 0.12
N LEU A 455 0.98 10.84 0.71
CA LEU A 455 -0.44 11.12 0.81
C LEU A 455 -1.13 11.26 -0.55
N ASN A 456 -0.44 11.76 -1.59
CA ASN A 456 -0.99 11.85 -2.95
C ASN A 456 -1.48 10.49 -3.50
N ILE A 457 -0.99 9.36 -2.98
CA ILE A 457 -1.47 8.01 -3.36
C ILE A 457 -2.92 7.80 -2.90
N TYR A 458 -3.26 8.31 -1.72
CA TYR A 458 -4.56 8.11 -1.08
C TYR A 458 -5.50 9.29 -1.31
N GLU A 459 -4.95 10.48 -1.40
CA GLU A 459 -5.68 11.74 -1.47
C GLU A 459 -5.05 12.62 -2.56
N ASP A 460 -5.40 12.35 -3.81
CA ASP A 460 -4.96 13.18 -4.91
C ASP A 460 -5.53 14.60 -4.77
N LYS A 461 -4.66 15.61 -4.77
CA LYS A 461 -5.05 17.03 -4.66
C LYS A 461 -6.00 17.49 -5.76
N ARG A 462 -6.17 16.74 -6.85
CA ARG A 462 -7.08 17.10 -7.96
C ARG A 462 -8.52 16.69 -7.72
N ILE A 463 -8.79 15.93 -6.64
CA ILE A 463 -10.07 15.26 -6.41
C ILE A 463 -10.68 15.78 -5.11
N ALA A 464 -11.96 16.16 -5.19
CA ALA A 464 -12.76 16.42 -4.01
C ALA A 464 -13.22 15.09 -3.40
N PHE A 465 -12.84 14.85 -2.15
CA PHE A 465 -13.34 13.73 -1.36
C PHE A 465 -14.40 14.23 -0.37
N GLY A 466 -15.37 13.39 -0.02
CA GLY A 466 -16.20 13.66 1.14
C GLY A 466 -15.39 13.57 2.43
N THR A 467 -15.75 14.35 3.45
CA THR A 467 -15.03 14.49 4.74
C THR A 467 -14.57 13.16 5.35
N GLU A 468 -15.45 12.17 5.45
CA GLU A 468 -15.08 10.85 6.01
C GLU A 468 -14.08 10.08 5.14
N GLN A 469 -14.23 10.17 3.81
CA GLN A 469 -13.30 9.55 2.86
C GLN A 469 -11.93 10.22 2.92
N TYR A 470 -11.91 11.56 2.98
CA TYR A 470 -10.70 12.34 3.18
C TYR A 470 -10.00 11.88 4.45
N LYS A 471 -10.65 11.99 5.61
CA LYS A 471 -10.10 11.56 6.91
C LYS A 471 -9.51 10.14 6.88
N THR A 472 -10.27 9.18 6.38
CA THR A 472 -9.85 7.76 6.33
C THR A 472 -8.66 7.56 5.40
N ARG A 473 -8.57 8.32 4.30
CA ARG A 473 -7.45 8.26 3.36
C ARG A 473 -6.19 8.90 3.94
N SER A 474 -6.31 9.98 4.71
CA SER A 474 -5.21 10.58 5.50
C SER A 474 -4.64 9.57 6.50
N TYR A 475 -5.50 8.83 7.18
CA TYR A 475 -5.11 7.77 8.11
C TYR A 475 -4.35 6.63 7.42
N LEU A 476 -4.83 6.16 6.27
CA LEU A 476 -4.11 5.14 5.48
C LEU A 476 -2.76 5.66 4.98
N GLY A 477 -2.68 6.92 4.55
CA GLY A 477 -1.42 7.55 4.13
C GLY A 477 -0.43 7.68 5.28
N THR A 478 -0.91 7.99 6.49
CA THR A 478 -0.11 8.02 7.71
C THR A 478 0.44 6.64 8.06
N CYS A 479 -0.39 5.59 8.05
CA CYS A 479 0.06 4.22 8.32
C CYS A 479 1.12 3.77 7.30
N HIS A 480 0.91 4.06 6.00
CA HIS A 480 1.91 3.79 4.96
C HIS A 480 3.22 4.51 5.26
N TRP A 481 3.17 5.80 5.57
CA TRP A 481 4.38 6.59 5.86
C TRP A 481 5.14 6.05 7.07
N ASN A 482 4.48 5.89 8.22
CA ASN A 482 5.14 5.45 9.46
C ASN A 482 5.79 4.08 9.31
N GLU A 483 5.21 3.18 8.51
CA GLU A 483 5.80 1.87 8.23
C GLU A 483 7.03 1.94 7.30
N ASN A 484 7.14 2.98 6.45
CA ASN A 484 8.08 3.01 5.32
C ASN A 484 9.06 4.20 5.29
N VAL A 485 8.98 5.13 6.24
CA VAL A 485 9.98 6.18 6.45
C VAL A 485 11.24 5.58 7.07
N GLY A 486 12.40 6.15 6.78
CA GLY A 486 13.67 5.67 7.36
C GLY A 486 14.13 4.28 6.88
N ARG A 487 13.54 3.72 5.81
CA ARG A 487 13.94 2.41 5.27
C ARG A 487 15.46 2.32 5.04
N GLU A 488 16.01 1.16 5.38
CA GLU A 488 17.42 0.86 5.15
C GLU A 488 17.80 0.89 3.66
N ILE A 489 19.06 1.24 3.42
CA ILE A 489 19.67 1.28 2.08
C ILE A 489 20.25 -0.10 1.79
N THR A 490 19.87 -0.71 0.67
CA THR A 490 20.40 -2.01 0.23
C THR A 490 21.63 -1.87 -0.65
N SER A 491 21.72 -0.80 -1.43
CA SER A 491 22.84 -0.53 -2.33
C SER A 491 22.84 0.93 -2.79
N ILE A 492 23.93 1.38 -3.41
CA ILE A 492 24.04 2.69 -4.04
C ILE A 492 24.35 2.49 -5.52
N THR A 493 23.51 3.02 -6.40
CA THR A 493 23.75 2.97 -7.86
C THR A 493 24.37 4.27 -8.34
N TYR A 494 25.55 4.17 -8.93
CA TYR A 494 26.22 5.29 -9.58
C TYR A 494 25.82 5.33 -11.05
N LYS A 495 24.88 6.22 -11.40
CA LYS A 495 24.64 6.60 -12.79
C LYS A 495 25.28 7.96 -13.03
N ARG A 496 26.33 7.99 -13.85
CA ARG A 496 26.85 9.24 -14.43
C ARG A 496 25.73 9.82 -15.30
N ASP A 497 25.25 10.99 -14.90
CA ASP A 497 24.26 11.75 -15.65
C ASP A 497 25.01 12.91 -16.32
N PRO A 498 25.19 12.90 -17.66
CA PRO A 498 25.83 14.00 -18.36
C PRO A 498 25.15 15.35 -18.14
N LYS A 499 23.85 15.37 -17.81
CA LYS A 499 23.07 16.60 -17.51
C LYS A 499 23.28 17.11 -16.08
N ALA A 500 23.88 16.30 -15.21
CA ALA A 500 24.18 16.65 -13.83
C ALA A 500 25.60 16.19 -13.43
N PRO A 501 26.65 16.71 -14.09
CA PRO A 501 28.03 16.22 -13.91
C PRO A 501 28.57 16.42 -12.49
N ARG A 502 27.97 17.33 -11.71
CA ARG A 502 28.29 17.55 -10.28
C ARG A 502 27.59 16.57 -9.34
N ARG A 503 26.72 15.68 -9.83
CA ARG A 503 26.05 14.67 -9.00
C ARG A 503 27.01 13.53 -8.71
N LEU A 504 27.93 13.77 -7.78
CA LEU A 504 28.92 12.78 -7.31
C LEU A 504 28.32 11.76 -6.33
N LYS A 505 27.15 12.05 -5.75
CA LYS A 505 26.43 11.14 -4.84
C LYS A 505 25.61 10.13 -5.65
N GLY A 506 25.88 8.85 -5.45
CA GLY A 506 25.10 7.76 -6.05
C GLY A 506 23.65 7.73 -5.55
N LYS A 507 22.75 7.15 -6.34
CA LYS A 507 21.34 6.98 -5.98
C LYS A 507 21.22 5.85 -4.96
N LYS A 508 20.70 6.15 -3.77
CA LYS A 508 20.38 5.15 -2.74
C LYS A 508 19.21 4.27 -3.20
N ASN A 509 19.42 2.95 -3.21
CA ASN A 509 18.36 1.96 -3.36
C ASN A 509 17.92 1.50 -1.97
N TYR A 510 16.63 1.53 -1.72
CA TYR A 510 16.06 1.23 -0.40
C TYR A 510 15.45 -0.17 -0.37
N LYS A 511 15.38 -0.80 0.80
CA LYS A 511 14.61 -2.04 1.01
C LYS A 511 13.17 -1.87 0.49
N LYS A 512 12.58 -2.93 -0.06
CA LYS A 512 11.22 -2.89 -0.62
C LYS A 512 10.23 -2.44 0.46
N LYS A 513 9.26 -1.59 0.06
CA LYS A 513 8.19 -1.16 0.96
C LYS A 513 7.37 -2.36 1.45
N THR A 514 6.97 -2.30 2.71
CA THR A 514 6.03 -3.23 3.34
C THR A 514 4.66 -2.56 3.50
N PHE A 515 3.63 -3.39 3.72
CA PHE A 515 2.26 -2.93 3.90
C PHE A 515 1.54 -3.75 4.99
N VAL A 516 2.24 -4.01 6.11
CA VAL A 516 1.75 -4.77 7.26
C VAL A 516 0.49 -4.13 7.83
N PHE A 517 0.40 -2.80 7.85
CA PHE A 517 -0.80 -2.08 8.31
C PHE A 517 -2.08 -2.55 7.60
N ARG A 518 -1.99 -3.00 6.33
CA ARG A 518 -3.15 -3.52 5.60
C ARG A 518 -3.66 -4.82 6.21
N GLU A 519 -2.76 -5.74 6.54
CA GLU A 519 -3.13 -7.00 7.17
C GLU A 519 -3.63 -6.78 8.60
N ASN A 520 -3.05 -5.84 9.35
CA ASN A 520 -3.54 -5.48 10.69
C ASN A 520 -4.99 -4.99 10.66
N ILE A 521 -5.31 -4.05 9.77
CA ILE A 521 -6.69 -3.55 9.60
C ILE A 521 -7.63 -4.69 9.17
N TRP A 522 -7.19 -5.54 8.25
CA TRP A 522 -7.99 -6.70 7.81
C TRP A 522 -8.27 -7.66 8.96
N ASN A 523 -7.26 -7.98 9.78
CA ASN A 523 -7.39 -8.88 10.91
C ASN A 523 -8.35 -8.33 11.96
N ARG A 524 -8.30 -7.03 12.26
CA ARG A 524 -9.26 -6.35 13.14
C ARG A 524 -10.69 -6.42 12.59
N TYR A 525 -10.85 -6.14 11.30
CA TYR A 525 -12.14 -6.25 10.64
C TYR A 525 -12.70 -7.67 10.71
N MET A 526 -11.88 -8.69 10.40
CA MET A 526 -12.29 -10.09 10.49
C MET A 526 -12.65 -10.49 11.92
N LYS A 527 -11.85 -10.09 12.92
CA LYS A 527 -12.16 -10.35 14.33
C LYS A 527 -13.55 -9.82 14.71
N ASN A 528 -13.92 -8.62 14.24
CA ASN A 528 -15.27 -8.05 14.44
C ASN A 528 -16.36 -8.84 13.70
N VAL A 529 -16.10 -9.28 12.47
CA VAL A 529 -17.06 -10.08 11.70
C VAL A 529 -17.36 -11.41 12.38
N PHE A 530 -16.35 -12.06 12.97
CA PHE A 530 -16.51 -13.34 13.66
C PHE A 530 -17.05 -13.20 15.10
N SER A 531 -16.83 -12.07 15.79
CA SER A 531 -17.34 -11.87 17.16
C SER A 531 -18.85 -11.66 17.23
N LYS A 532 -19.46 -11.07 16.19
CA LYS A 532 -20.90 -10.78 16.13
C LYS A 532 -21.83 -12.00 16.04
N ARG A 533 -21.30 -13.21 15.93
CA ARG A 533 -22.07 -14.48 15.90
C ARG A 533 -22.25 -15.13 17.29
N ARG A 534 -21.52 -14.66 18.31
CA ARG A 534 -21.60 -15.20 19.69
C ARG A 534 -22.68 -14.55 20.56
N LYS A 535 -23.49 -13.67 19.98
CA LYS A 535 -24.77 -13.20 20.52
C LYS A 535 -25.85 -13.62 19.53
#